data_AF-A0A6B0HDT6-F1
#
_entry.id   AF-A0A6B0HDT6-F1
#
_cell.length_a   1.000
_cell.length_b   1.000
_cell.length_c   1.000
_cell.angle_alpha   90.00
_cell.angle_beta   90.00
_cell.angle_gamma   90.00
#
_symmetry.space_group_name_H-M   'P 1'
#
loop_
_entity.id
_entity.type
_entity.pdbx_description
1 polymer ?
#
loop_
_entity_poly.entity_id
_entity_poly.type
_entity_poly.pdbx_seq_one_letter_code
_entity_poly.pdbx_strand_id
1 'polypeptide(L)'
;MKIGSSDKILATVKQVTGKCILGTTSQWDNISEMVILCDNENKQIVPGQELPVEVDRVDGDTVYVSVTRAPYTRFVWPGDTVELTPTHFSEDGLSVAEHSTSSFDVVHVIGAVPNETVVVKILKIAENTAVGEAIETHSPGLEVGDEFSITVEAGNSVGTNKEGAFEIQLGTQAKVKADVTVKITNLDGQIEADIIEPGILPVPGNELVASVERNSTTAFVLEGDYAIELSKPALVTADVNVRVNDCGEDETPKATIISYDDAVPETGDIVAVWSIAGEARAEPENGTYQVSLHSEMPVRTCFTVEITNCEDKIEGKTAGIGDLPISGNQIKAKIEKGSTRAVAENGKYNVLLPSPALASGVATLEIDSPPRNDSTEAHIASYDGLIPSVGDTVLAHSKSGKSIAKPVDGTYTLNLKKTTPIGTRIKVKIINISNKRINGTIVDQGEIPNEGDRVRADVSYKKNYAKSKDGYRIDLDKESIMADTVTVRIREVTGASIYGSITMYDSLPEAGDTVNAVVKPEKQIAEATAKRYEIHLEEQTDSSGMNDIKITSVGDKIQGEVVNKKSSGNAKNPLDQKNLDNDIVSRGYR
;
A
#
# COMPACT_ATOMS: atom_id res chain seq x y z
N MET A 1 66.78 1.95 -32.47
CA MET A 1 66.25 0.56 -32.32
C MET A 1 67.40 -0.44 -32.24
N LYS A 2 67.23 -1.61 -31.60
CA LYS A 2 68.25 -2.68 -31.61
C LYS A 2 67.89 -3.81 -32.58
N ILE A 3 68.88 -4.41 -33.23
CA ILE A 3 68.74 -5.61 -34.08
C ILE A 3 69.28 -6.85 -33.36
N GLY A 4 68.51 -7.95 -33.42
CA GLY A 4 68.89 -9.30 -32.99
C GLY A 4 68.91 -10.30 -34.15
N SER A 5 69.42 -11.50 -33.87
CA SER A 5 69.40 -12.62 -34.83
C SER A 5 67.96 -13.04 -35.13
N SER A 6 67.68 -13.43 -36.38
CA SER A 6 66.36 -13.82 -36.88
C SER A 6 65.32 -12.70 -36.99
N ASP A 7 65.69 -11.45 -36.69
CA ASP A 7 64.84 -10.30 -36.99
C ASP A 7 64.65 -10.16 -38.50
N LYS A 8 63.46 -9.74 -38.92
CA LYS A 8 63.21 -9.28 -40.29
C LYS A 8 63.20 -7.76 -40.30
N ILE A 9 64.02 -7.14 -41.14
CA ILE A 9 64.17 -5.68 -41.19
C ILE A 9 64.07 -5.14 -42.61
N LEU A 10 63.78 -3.85 -42.73
CA LEU A 10 63.89 -3.10 -43.98
C LEU A 10 65.29 -2.47 -44.07
N ALA A 11 66.15 -3.02 -44.93
CA ALA A 11 67.51 -2.51 -45.13
C ALA A 11 67.57 -1.57 -46.34
N THR A 12 68.10 -0.36 -46.17
CA THR A 12 68.39 0.54 -47.29
C THR A 12 69.82 0.29 -47.79
N VAL A 13 69.98 0.05 -49.08
CA VAL A 13 71.30 -0.16 -49.70
C VAL A 13 72.09 1.14 -49.67
N LYS A 14 73.18 1.19 -48.91
CA LYS A 14 74.11 2.32 -48.86
C LYS A 14 75.06 2.30 -50.05
N GLN A 15 75.63 1.14 -50.36
CA GLN A 15 76.68 1.00 -51.38
C GLN A 15 76.69 -0.43 -51.94
N VAL A 16 76.96 -0.55 -53.25
CA VAL A 16 77.16 -1.83 -53.94
C VAL A 16 78.61 -1.88 -54.43
N THR A 17 79.43 -2.76 -53.87
CA THR A 17 80.86 -2.90 -54.21
C THR A 17 81.18 -4.35 -54.57
N GLY A 18 81.16 -4.65 -55.87
CA GLY A 18 81.41 -6.02 -56.36
C GLY A 18 80.34 -7.00 -55.87
N LYS A 19 80.74 -7.99 -55.08
CA LYS A 19 79.83 -8.99 -54.46
C LYS A 19 79.33 -8.59 -53.07
N CYS A 20 79.80 -7.46 -52.52
CA CYS A 20 79.39 -6.99 -51.20
C CYS A 20 78.38 -5.85 -51.35
N ILE A 21 77.25 -5.98 -50.67
CA ILE A 21 76.21 -4.94 -50.58
C ILE A 21 76.21 -4.46 -49.14
N LEU A 22 76.43 -3.16 -48.94
CA LEU A 22 76.41 -2.54 -47.62
C LEU A 22 75.09 -1.83 -47.40
N GLY A 23 74.46 -2.08 -46.25
CA GLY A 23 73.26 -1.40 -45.79
C GLY A 23 73.55 -0.14 -44.99
N THR A 24 72.54 0.72 -44.83
CA THR A 24 72.59 1.84 -43.88
C THR A 24 72.35 1.36 -42.46
N THR A 25 73.07 1.93 -41.50
CA THR A 25 72.99 1.53 -40.09
C THR A 25 72.40 2.61 -39.16
N SER A 26 72.07 3.79 -39.69
CA SER A 26 71.67 4.98 -38.90
C SER A 26 70.41 4.82 -38.04
N GLN A 27 69.59 3.80 -38.31
CA GLN A 27 68.35 3.51 -37.55
C GLN A 27 68.58 2.49 -36.41
N TRP A 28 69.79 1.94 -36.30
CA TRP A 28 70.11 0.80 -35.45
C TRP A 28 71.21 1.14 -34.45
N ASP A 29 70.87 1.19 -33.17
CA ASP A 29 71.75 1.73 -32.12
C ASP A 29 72.94 0.82 -31.80
N ASN A 30 72.80 -0.48 -32.08
CA ASN A 30 73.81 -1.49 -31.78
C ASN A 30 74.67 -1.91 -32.97
N ILE A 31 74.44 -1.35 -34.16
CA ILE A 31 75.08 -1.79 -35.40
C ILE A 31 75.85 -0.63 -36.05
N SER A 32 77.15 -0.83 -36.30
CA SER A 32 77.98 0.12 -37.05
C SER A 32 78.11 -0.27 -38.53
N GLU A 33 78.02 -1.57 -38.85
CA GLU A 33 78.13 -2.10 -40.21
C GLU A 33 77.04 -3.14 -40.53
N MET A 34 76.43 -3.05 -41.73
CA MET A 34 75.42 -4.00 -42.22
C MET A 34 75.84 -4.58 -43.56
N VAL A 35 76.00 -5.90 -43.62
CA VAL A 35 76.37 -6.65 -44.82
C VAL A 35 75.17 -7.43 -45.34
N ILE A 36 74.69 -7.09 -46.53
CA ILE A 36 73.56 -7.73 -47.20
C ILE A 36 74.07 -8.84 -48.12
N LEU A 37 73.82 -10.09 -47.74
CA LEU A 37 74.09 -11.30 -48.49
C LEU A 37 72.98 -11.51 -49.53
N CYS A 38 73.33 -11.43 -50.80
CA CYS A 38 72.38 -11.65 -51.89
C CYS A 38 72.98 -12.57 -52.96
N ASP A 39 72.41 -13.77 -53.09
CA ASP A 39 72.67 -14.66 -54.24
C ASP A 39 71.84 -14.21 -55.43
N ASN A 40 72.31 -13.23 -56.21
CA ASN A 40 71.67 -12.89 -57.49
C ASN A 40 72.66 -12.35 -58.53
N GLU A 41 73.01 -13.20 -59.50
CA GLU A 41 73.66 -12.79 -60.77
C GLU A 41 72.71 -12.00 -61.70
N ASN A 42 71.42 -11.83 -61.34
CA ASN A 42 70.36 -11.31 -62.25
C ASN A 42 69.46 -10.19 -61.68
N LYS A 43 69.75 -9.61 -60.51
CA LYS A 43 68.97 -8.47 -59.98
C LYS A 43 69.82 -7.21 -59.93
N GLN A 44 69.34 -6.13 -60.55
CA GLN A 44 69.95 -4.82 -60.44
C GLN A 44 69.62 -4.23 -59.06
N ILE A 45 70.60 -4.25 -58.16
CA ILE A 45 70.51 -3.61 -56.84
C ILE A 45 71.23 -2.27 -56.92
N VAL A 46 70.59 -1.20 -56.47
CA VAL A 46 71.14 0.17 -56.53
C VAL A 46 71.19 0.84 -55.15
N PRO A 47 72.16 1.73 -54.90
CA PRO A 47 72.14 2.57 -53.71
C PRO A 47 70.81 3.33 -53.55
N GLY A 48 70.30 3.41 -52.32
CA GLY A 48 69.00 3.98 -51.98
C GLY A 48 67.82 3.00 -52.08
N GLN A 49 68.02 1.81 -52.65
CA GLN A 49 66.97 0.80 -52.70
C GLN A 49 66.70 0.19 -51.32
N GLU A 50 65.43 0.08 -50.95
CA GLU A 50 65.00 -0.65 -49.75
C GLU A 50 64.78 -2.14 -50.07
N LEU A 51 65.29 -3.03 -49.21
CA LEU A 51 65.21 -4.47 -49.35
C LEU A 51 64.69 -5.08 -48.04
N PRO A 52 63.63 -5.91 -48.08
CA PRO A 52 63.28 -6.75 -46.94
C PRO A 52 64.35 -7.84 -46.79
N VAL A 53 64.93 -7.94 -45.61
CA VAL A 53 66.01 -8.88 -45.29
C VAL A 53 65.75 -9.57 -43.95
N GLU A 54 66.31 -10.75 -43.79
CA GLU A 54 66.32 -11.50 -42.54
C GLU A 54 67.73 -11.48 -41.94
N VAL A 55 67.84 -11.29 -40.63
CA VAL A 55 69.12 -11.23 -39.93
C VAL A 55 69.62 -12.64 -39.70
N ASP A 56 70.63 -13.04 -40.45
CA ASP A 56 71.25 -14.35 -40.31
C ASP A 56 72.03 -14.44 -38.99
N ARG A 57 72.78 -13.39 -38.66
CA ARG A 57 73.57 -13.27 -37.42
C ARG A 57 74.02 -11.84 -37.14
N VAL A 58 74.27 -11.56 -35.85
CA VAL A 58 74.94 -10.35 -35.36
C VAL A 58 76.29 -10.76 -34.75
N ASP A 59 77.40 -10.18 -35.23
CA ASP A 59 78.77 -10.43 -34.73
C ASP A 59 79.38 -9.09 -34.27
N GLY A 60 79.39 -8.86 -32.96
CA GLY A 60 79.75 -7.56 -32.39
C GLY A 60 78.76 -6.47 -32.82
N ASP A 61 79.26 -5.43 -33.49
CA ASP A 61 78.50 -4.32 -34.06
C ASP A 61 78.25 -4.48 -35.58
N THR A 62 78.56 -5.65 -36.14
CA THR A 62 78.32 -5.98 -37.55
C THR A 62 77.15 -6.94 -37.69
N VAL A 63 76.18 -6.61 -38.55
CA VAL A 63 75.04 -7.48 -38.87
C VAL A 63 75.15 -8.07 -40.27
N TYR A 64 74.91 -9.37 -40.38
CA TYR A 64 74.82 -10.09 -41.66
C TYR A 64 73.36 -10.44 -41.91
N VAL A 65 72.85 -10.00 -43.05
CA VAL A 65 71.43 -10.17 -43.41
C VAL A 65 71.30 -10.79 -44.78
N SER A 66 70.32 -11.65 -45.00
CA SER A 66 70.05 -12.27 -46.29
C SER A 66 68.75 -11.73 -46.90
N VAL A 67 68.76 -11.51 -48.22
CA VAL A 67 67.54 -11.06 -48.92
C VAL A 67 66.53 -12.20 -48.95
N THR A 68 65.41 -12.02 -48.26
CA THR A 68 64.38 -13.05 -48.19
C THR A 68 63.63 -13.12 -49.53
N ARG A 69 63.61 -14.29 -50.17
CA ARG A 69 62.79 -14.55 -51.37
C ARG A 69 61.37 -14.86 -50.90
N ALA A 70 60.42 -13.98 -51.15
CA ALA A 70 59.03 -14.24 -50.81
C ALA A 70 58.54 -15.52 -51.54
N PRO A 71 58.10 -16.58 -50.84
CA PRO A 71 57.18 -17.55 -51.41
C PRO A 71 55.84 -16.85 -51.73
N TYR A 72 55.03 -17.43 -52.61
CA TYR A 72 53.73 -16.91 -53.10
C TYR A 72 52.63 -16.68 -52.03
N THR A 73 53.00 -16.59 -50.76
CA THR A 73 52.13 -16.36 -49.60
C THR A 73 52.10 -14.87 -49.25
N ARG A 74 50.89 -14.36 -48.96
CA ARG A 74 50.64 -12.97 -48.51
C ARG A 74 51.13 -12.77 -47.07
N PHE A 75 52.45 -12.73 -46.88
CA PHE A 75 53.06 -12.28 -45.63
C PHE A 75 53.24 -10.76 -45.67
N VAL A 76 53.14 -10.10 -44.52
CA VAL A 76 53.51 -8.69 -44.36
C VAL A 76 55.01 -8.64 -44.06
N TRP A 77 55.75 -7.91 -44.87
CA TRP A 77 57.20 -7.76 -44.74
C TRP A 77 57.56 -6.35 -44.28
N PRO A 78 58.76 -6.18 -43.68
CA PRO A 78 59.32 -4.85 -43.54
C PRO A 78 59.32 -4.11 -44.89
N GLY A 79 58.84 -2.86 -44.89
CA GLY A 79 58.59 -2.05 -46.07
C GLY A 79 57.12 -1.98 -46.47
N ASP A 80 56.31 -2.98 -46.12
CA ASP A 80 54.86 -2.94 -46.36
C ASP A 80 54.17 -1.96 -45.42
N THR A 81 53.00 -1.50 -45.85
CA THR A 81 52.15 -0.58 -45.09
C THR A 81 50.90 -1.30 -44.60
N VAL A 82 50.53 -1.06 -43.35
CA VAL A 82 49.29 -1.58 -42.74
C VAL A 82 48.51 -0.42 -42.11
N GLU A 83 47.18 -0.46 -42.21
CA GLU A 83 46.31 0.48 -41.49
C GLU A 83 46.04 -0.08 -40.10
N LEU A 84 46.26 0.75 -39.07
CA LEU A 84 46.21 0.37 -37.66
C LEU A 84 45.52 1.45 -36.83
N THR A 85 44.89 1.03 -35.74
CA THR A 85 44.39 1.93 -34.69
C THR A 85 45.02 1.50 -33.36
N PRO A 86 46.01 2.23 -32.83
CA PRO A 86 46.62 1.90 -31.55
C PRO A 86 45.63 2.01 -30.39
N THR A 87 45.79 1.18 -29.37
CA THR A 87 44.86 1.06 -28.23
C THR A 87 45.47 1.54 -26.91
N HIS A 88 46.79 1.47 -26.75
CA HIS A 88 47.49 1.87 -25.52
C HIS A 88 48.93 2.26 -25.82
N PHE A 89 49.66 2.72 -24.81
CA PHE A 89 51.12 2.89 -24.88
C PHE A 89 51.82 1.70 -24.21
N SER A 90 52.95 1.27 -24.77
CA SER A 90 53.85 0.32 -24.12
C SER A 90 54.64 1.00 -22.99
N GLU A 91 55.34 0.21 -22.17
CA GLU A 91 56.25 0.73 -21.12
C GLU A 91 57.33 1.68 -21.66
N ASP A 92 57.68 1.55 -22.95
CA ASP A 92 58.66 2.41 -23.64
C ASP A 92 58.03 3.68 -24.23
N GLY A 93 56.72 3.91 -24.02
CA GLY A 93 55.98 5.07 -24.53
C GLY A 93 55.61 5.00 -26.01
N LEU A 94 55.68 3.82 -26.64
CA LEU A 94 55.25 3.62 -28.03
C LEU A 94 53.78 3.20 -28.06
N SER A 95 52.99 3.71 -29.00
CA SER A 95 51.61 3.25 -29.14
C SER A 95 51.56 1.83 -29.68
N VAL A 96 50.63 1.01 -29.17
CA VAL A 96 50.53 -0.41 -29.49
C VAL A 96 49.19 -0.67 -30.17
N ALA A 97 49.22 -1.35 -31.32
CA ALA A 97 48.04 -1.82 -32.04
C ALA A 97 48.05 -3.34 -32.17
N GLU A 98 46.92 -3.99 -31.92
CA GLU A 98 46.75 -5.40 -32.27
C GLU A 98 46.42 -5.54 -33.76
N HIS A 99 47.16 -6.40 -34.46
CA HIS A 99 46.96 -6.67 -35.88
C HIS A 99 47.44 -8.07 -36.23
N SER A 100 46.53 -9.04 -36.11
CA SER A 100 46.86 -10.45 -36.36
C SER A 100 47.04 -10.72 -37.85
N THR A 101 48.28 -11.03 -38.22
CA THR A 101 48.70 -11.47 -39.53
C THR A 101 49.46 -12.79 -39.41
N SER A 102 49.84 -13.38 -40.54
CA SER A 102 50.75 -14.52 -40.55
C SER A 102 52.19 -14.17 -40.11
N SER A 103 52.49 -12.89 -39.86
CA SER A 103 53.85 -12.39 -39.63
C SER A 103 54.05 -11.78 -38.23
N PHE A 104 52.99 -11.24 -37.63
CA PHE A 104 52.95 -10.64 -36.29
C PHE A 104 51.51 -10.50 -35.82
N ASP A 105 51.33 -10.35 -34.51
CA ASP A 105 50.04 -10.11 -33.86
C ASP A 105 49.93 -8.71 -33.24
N VAL A 106 51.07 -8.05 -32.99
CA VAL A 106 51.15 -6.76 -32.32
C VAL A 106 52.10 -5.84 -33.09
N VAL A 107 51.76 -4.55 -33.18
CA VAL A 107 52.60 -3.52 -33.79
C VAL A 107 52.83 -2.37 -32.82
N HIS A 108 54.10 -2.05 -32.56
CA HIS A 108 54.50 -0.83 -31.87
C HIS A 108 54.66 0.27 -32.93
N VAL A 109 53.86 1.33 -32.82
CA VAL A 109 53.75 2.41 -33.77
C VAL A 109 54.45 3.65 -33.23
N ILE A 110 55.47 4.10 -33.97
CA ILE A 110 56.19 5.34 -33.70
C ILE A 110 55.39 6.50 -34.26
N GLY A 111 55.13 7.51 -33.41
CA GLY A 111 54.53 8.78 -33.84
C GLY A 111 53.01 8.77 -34.00
N ALA A 112 52.33 7.74 -33.52
CA ALA A 112 50.87 7.71 -33.39
C ALA A 112 50.47 7.88 -31.92
N VAL A 113 49.21 8.24 -31.67
CA VAL A 113 48.58 8.19 -30.34
C VAL A 113 47.44 7.16 -30.32
N PRO A 114 46.99 6.69 -29.14
CA PRO A 114 45.84 5.80 -29.05
C PRO A 114 44.59 6.37 -29.71
N ASN A 115 43.75 5.48 -30.24
CA ASN A 115 42.55 5.77 -31.03
C ASN A 115 42.80 6.51 -32.37
N GLU A 116 44.05 6.80 -32.75
CA GLU A 116 44.39 7.36 -34.06
C GLU A 116 44.38 6.27 -35.13
N THR A 117 43.70 6.48 -36.26
CA THR A 117 43.81 5.54 -37.38
C THR A 117 44.93 6.01 -38.31
N VAL A 118 46.00 5.21 -38.39
CA VAL A 118 47.23 5.54 -39.12
C VAL A 118 47.62 4.43 -40.10
N VAL A 119 48.21 4.82 -41.22
CA VAL A 119 48.96 3.91 -42.09
C VAL A 119 50.40 3.85 -41.60
N VAL A 120 50.84 2.65 -41.27
CA VAL A 120 52.13 2.38 -40.63
C VAL A 120 53.01 1.59 -41.58
N LYS A 121 54.23 2.10 -41.84
CA LYS A 121 55.26 1.38 -42.58
C LYS A 121 56.02 0.48 -41.62
N ILE A 122 55.99 -0.84 -41.85
CA ILE A 122 56.68 -1.81 -40.99
C ILE A 122 58.20 -1.69 -41.21
N LEU A 123 58.95 -1.45 -40.13
CA LEU A 123 60.41 -1.30 -40.16
C LEU A 123 61.13 -2.57 -39.73
N LYS A 124 60.56 -3.26 -38.74
CA LYS A 124 61.13 -4.44 -38.09
C LYS A 124 60.03 -5.41 -37.68
N ILE A 125 60.27 -6.71 -37.81
CA ILE A 125 59.45 -7.78 -37.23
C ILE A 125 60.36 -8.72 -36.44
N ALA A 126 60.01 -8.98 -35.19
CA ALA A 126 60.71 -9.91 -34.29
C ALA A 126 59.68 -10.63 -33.41
N GLU A 127 59.79 -11.95 -33.29
CA GLU A 127 59.00 -12.76 -32.33
C GLU A 127 57.48 -12.44 -32.31
N ASN A 128 56.86 -12.31 -33.48
CA ASN A 128 55.45 -11.93 -33.68
C ASN A 128 55.06 -10.49 -33.28
N THR A 129 56.03 -9.62 -33.04
CA THR A 129 55.82 -8.18 -32.84
C THR A 129 56.49 -7.40 -33.97
N ALA A 130 55.77 -6.44 -34.54
CA ALA A 130 56.32 -5.49 -35.49
C ALA A 130 56.59 -4.14 -34.83
N VAL A 131 57.58 -3.41 -35.35
CA VAL A 131 57.77 -1.99 -35.07
C VAL A 131 57.62 -1.25 -36.39
N GLY A 132 56.78 -0.22 -36.41
CA GLY A 132 56.51 0.58 -37.59
C GLY A 132 56.44 2.07 -37.31
N GLU A 133 56.55 2.86 -38.38
CA GLU A 133 56.47 4.32 -38.33
C GLU A 133 55.17 4.78 -39.00
N ALA A 134 54.42 5.66 -38.33
CA ALA A 134 53.22 6.27 -38.91
C ALA A 134 53.63 7.20 -40.06
N ILE A 135 53.09 6.96 -41.26
CA ILE A 135 53.41 7.74 -42.46
C ILE A 135 52.21 8.55 -42.97
N GLU A 136 50.99 8.18 -42.59
CA GLU A 136 49.75 8.88 -42.94
C GLU A 136 48.72 8.69 -41.81
N THR A 137 48.01 9.77 -41.46
CA THR A 137 46.92 9.75 -40.47
C THR A 137 45.58 9.87 -41.19
N HIS A 138 44.72 8.86 -41.06
CA HIS A 138 43.37 8.84 -41.61
C HIS A 138 42.32 9.41 -40.65
N SER A 139 42.49 9.21 -39.33
CA SER A 139 41.63 9.79 -38.30
C SER A 139 42.51 10.29 -37.15
N PRO A 140 42.30 11.53 -36.64
CA PRO A 140 43.01 11.99 -35.45
C PRO A 140 42.67 11.07 -34.27
N GLY A 141 43.66 10.87 -33.39
CA GLY A 141 43.47 10.10 -32.16
C GLY A 141 43.02 11.00 -31.01
N LEU A 142 43.28 10.54 -29.78
CA LEU A 142 42.92 11.28 -28.57
C LEU A 142 43.70 12.61 -28.46
N GLU A 143 43.02 13.66 -28.02
CA GLU A 143 43.61 14.95 -27.68
C GLU A 143 43.43 15.27 -26.18
N VAL A 144 44.37 16.05 -25.61
CA VAL A 144 44.21 16.57 -24.25
C VAL A 144 43.02 17.52 -24.22
N GLY A 145 42.08 17.24 -23.31
CA GLY A 145 40.83 17.96 -23.18
C GLY A 145 39.62 17.24 -23.76
N ASP A 146 39.81 16.12 -24.48
CA ASP A 146 38.71 15.28 -24.93
C ASP A 146 37.97 14.64 -23.75
N GLU A 147 36.66 14.42 -23.94
CA GLU A 147 35.77 13.88 -22.93
C GLU A 147 35.21 12.51 -23.35
N PHE A 148 35.31 11.52 -22.46
CA PHE A 148 34.89 10.14 -22.75
C PHE A 148 34.12 9.52 -21.60
N SER A 149 33.16 8.65 -21.94
CA SER A 149 32.59 7.72 -20.98
C SER A 149 33.45 6.46 -20.87
N ILE A 150 33.92 6.17 -19.66
CA ILE A 150 34.64 4.95 -19.32
C ILE A 150 33.88 4.13 -18.29
N THR A 151 34.11 2.82 -18.28
CA THR A 151 33.71 1.93 -17.20
C THR A 151 34.94 1.63 -16.35
N VAL A 152 34.85 1.90 -15.05
CA VAL A 152 35.91 1.58 -14.08
C VAL A 152 35.43 0.43 -13.21
N GLU A 153 36.29 -0.55 -12.95
CA GLU A 153 35.99 -1.64 -12.01
C GLU A 153 36.35 -1.23 -10.57
N ALA A 154 35.67 -1.83 -9.58
CA ALA A 154 35.94 -1.57 -8.17
C ALA A 154 37.39 -1.95 -7.79
N GLY A 155 38.08 -1.04 -7.09
CA GLY A 155 39.48 -1.17 -6.68
C GLY A 155 40.50 -0.75 -7.73
N ASN A 156 40.07 -0.46 -8.97
CA ASN A 156 40.98 -0.10 -10.06
C ASN A 156 41.10 1.41 -10.19
N SER A 157 42.30 1.86 -10.57
CA SER A 157 42.56 3.22 -11.04
C SER A 157 42.60 3.30 -12.57
N VAL A 158 42.24 2.22 -13.27
CA VAL A 158 42.18 2.16 -14.73
C VAL A 158 40.74 1.90 -15.13
N GLY A 159 40.19 2.76 -15.98
CA GLY A 159 38.91 2.53 -16.64
C GLY A 159 39.10 2.23 -18.12
N THR A 160 38.17 1.48 -18.69
CA THR A 160 38.16 1.18 -20.12
C THR A 160 37.06 1.99 -20.78
N ASN A 161 37.31 2.59 -21.94
CA ASN A 161 36.23 3.27 -22.67
C ASN A 161 35.10 2.28 -23.02
N LYS A 162 33.88 2.77 -23.22
CA LYS A 162 32.69 1.91 -23.49
C LYS A 162 32.85 0.96 -24.69
N GLU A 163 33.73 1.28 -25.63
CA GLU A 163 33.99 0.45 -26.81
C GLU A 163 35.11 -0.58 -26.59
N GLY A 164 35.78 -0.57 -25.43
CA GLY A 164 36.88 -1.49 -25.13
C GLY A 164 38.18 -1.18 -25.88
N ALA A 165 38.27 0.00 -26.50
CA ALA A 165 39.32 0.39 -27.43
C ALA A 165 40.60 0.90 -26.74
N PHE A 166 40.50 1.47 -25.54
CA PHE A 166 41.67 1.96 -24.81
C PHE A 166 41.43 2.06 -23.29
N GLU A 167 42.53 1.98 -22.54
CA GLU A 167 42.57 2.08 -21.08
C GLU A 167 42.98 3.51 -20.65
N ILE A 168 42.30 4.05 -19.64
CA ILE A 168 42.52 5.40 -19.12
C ILE A 168 42.88 5.31 -17.63
N GLN A 169 44.04 5.85 -17.28
CA GLN A 169 44.51 5.99 -15.91
C GLN A 169 43.82 7.17 -15.22
N LEU A 170 43.21 6.90 -14.08
CA LEU A 170 42.56 7.89 -13.22
C LEU A 170 43.50 8.27 -12.08
N GLY A 171 43.41 9.52 -11.65
CA GLY A 171 44.11 10.01 -10.44
C GLY A 171 43.56 9.44 -9.13
N THR A 172 42.41 8.76 -9.17
CA THR A 172 41.74 8.16 -8.02
C THR A 172 41.27 6.74 -8.31
N GLN A 173 41.38 5.84 -7.34
CA GLN A 173 40.80 4.49 -7.43
C GLN A 173 39.28 4.54 -7.33
N ALA A 174 38.57 3.85 -8.22
CA ALA A 174 37.13 3.69 -8.10
C ALA A 174 36.81 2.69 -6.99
N LYS A 175 35.91 3.05 -6.06
CA LYS A 175 35.48 2.13 -5.00
C LYS A 175 34.42 1.13 -5.45
N VAL A 176 33.73 1.45 -6.53
CA VAL A 176 32.63 0.67 -7.09
C VAL A 176 32.74 0.65 -8.60
N LYS A 177 32.12 -0.35 -9.22
CA LYS A 177 32.02 -0.39 -10.67
C LYS A 177 31.09 0.72 -11.14
N ALA A 178 31.56 1.61 -12.01
CA ALA A 178 30.76 2.74 -12.48
C ALA A 178 31.13 3.16 -13.90
N ASP A 179 30.12 3.67 -14.61
CA ASP A 179 30.33 4.46 -15.82
C ASP A 179 30.53 5.92 -15.42
N VAL A 180 31.64 6.53 -15.83
CA VAL A 180 31.97 7.93 -15.54
C VAL A 180 32.40 8.68 -16.78
N THR A 181 32.16 9.99 -16.80
CA THR A 181 32.71 10.88 -17.83
C THR A 181 34.02 11.46 -17.33
N VAL A 182 35.09 11.27 -18.10
CA VAL A 182 36.42 11.77 -17.79
C VAL A 182 36.91 12.71 -18.86
N LYS A 183 37.85 13.59 -18.51
CA LYS A 183 38.52 14.51 -19.40
C LYS A 183 40.01 14.22 -19.44
N ILE A 184 40.56 13.97 -20.62
CA ILE A 184 41.98 13.64 -20.79
C ILE A 184 42.83 14.83 -20.35
N THR A 185 43.79 14.58 -19.46
CA THR A 185 44.72 15.59 -18.93
C THR A 185 46.14 15.38 -19.42
N ASN A 186 46.52 14.15 -19.78
CA ASN A 186 47.86 13.79 -20.22
C ASN A 186 47.83 12.61 -21.22
N LEU A 187 48.74 12.65 -22.20
CA LEU A 187 48.94 11.62 -23.22
C LEU A 187 50.42 11.21 -23.37
N ASP A 188 51.30 11.68 -22.48
CA ASP A 188 52.73 11.39 -22.54
C ASP A 188 53.04 10.00 -21.94
N GLY A 189 52.95 8.96 -22.77
CA GLY A 189 53.30 7.58 -22.42
C GLY A 189 52.24 6.80 -21.64
N GLN A 190 51.20 7.46 -21.14
CA GLN A 190 49.97 6.86 -20.62
C GLN A 190 48.80 7.84 -20.81
N ILE A 191 47.58 7.33 -20.95
CA ILE A 191 46.38 8.18 -21.05
C ILE A 191 45.91 8.48 -19.63
N GLU A 192 46.09 9.70 -19.14
CA GLU A 192 45.58 10.13 -17.84
C GLU A 192 44.35 11.02 -18.02
N ALA A 193 43.38 10.89 -17.11
CA ALA A 193 42.18 11.71 -17.13
C ALA A 193 41.65 12.06 -15.73
N ASP A 194 41.00 13.22 -15.64
CA ASP A 194 40.25 13.66 -14.46
C ASP A 194 38.76 13.34 -14.64
N ILE A 195 38.10 12.91 -13.56
CA ILE A 195 36.66 12.64 -13.55
C ILE A 195 35.92 13.99 -13.55
N ILE A 196 35.08 14.23 -14.55
CA ILE A 196 34.26 15.44 -14.67
C ILE A 196 32.79 15.18 -14.36
N GLU A 197 32.27 13.99 -14.67
CA GLU A 197 30.95 13.53 -14.25
C GLU A 197 31.10 12.19 -13.53
N PRO A 198 31.15 12.20 -12.19
CA PRO A 198 31.41 11.00 -11.40
C PRO A 198 30.23 10.02 -11.37
N GLY A 199 29.05 10.41 -11.87
CA GLY A 199 27.86 9.57 -11.90
C GLY A 199 27.52 9.03 -10.51
N ILE A 200 27.52 7.69 -10.39
CA ILE A 200 27.21 6.94 -9.17
C ILE A 200 28.42 6.73 -8.24
N LEU A 201 29.59 7.30 -8.55
CA LEU A 201 30.74 7.17 -7.67
C LEU A 201 30.51 7.94 -6.35
N PRO A 202 30.97 7.40 -5.21
CA PRO A 202 31.02 8.16 -3.98
C PRO A 202 32.19 9.15 -4.07
N VAL A 203 31.93 10.34 -4.60
CA VAL A 203 32.88 11.45 -4.62
C VAL A 203 32.31 12.57 -3.74
N PRO A 204 33.11 13.21 -2.88
CA PRO A 204 32.64 14.35 -2.08
C PRO A 204 31.96 15.42 -2.95
N GLY A 205 30.75 15.82 -2.55
CA GLY A 205 29.90 16.75 -3.27
C GLY A 205 28.79 16.10 -4.10
N ASN A 206 28.90 14.80 -4.44
CA ASN A 206 27.90 14.12 -5.24
C ASN A 206 26.58 13.94 -4.51
N GLU A 207 25.48 14.11 -5.25
CA GLU A 207 24.14 13.79 -4.80
C GLU A 207 23.71 12.46 -5.40
N LEU A 208 23.22 11.56 -4.54
CA LEU A 208 22.86 10.19 -4.88
C LEU A 208 21.48 9.88 -4.33
N VAL A 209 20.78 8.93 -4.96
CA VAL A 209 19.56 8.35 -4.41
C VAL A 209 19.92 7.09 -3.63
N ALA A 210 19.53 7.04 -2.36
CA ALA A 210 19.81 5.91 -1.48
C ALA A 210 18.56 5.47 -0.72
N SER A 211 18.42 4.17 -0.50
CA SER A 211 17.38 3.61 0.36
C SER A 211 17.85 3.58 1.81
N VAL A 212 17.01 4.03 2.74
CA VAL A 212 17.31 4.06 4.17
C VAL A 212 16.25 3.31 4.98
N GLU A 213 16.68 2.73 6.10
CA GLU A 213 15.77 2.27 7.14
C GLU A 213 15.69 3.29 8.28
N ARG A 214 14.51 3.46 8.87
CA ARG A 214 14.31 4.36 10.00
C ARG A 214 15.29 4.08 11.15
N ASN A 215 15.90 5.14 11.68
CA ASN A 215 16.95 5.15 12.70
C ASN A 215 18.26 4.47 12.28
N SER A 216 18.42 4.08 11.01
CA SER A 216 19.69 3.58 10.49
C SER A 216 20.65 4.73 10.22
N THR A 217 21.93 4.52 10.52
CA THR A 217 23.04 5.36 10.05
C THR A 217 23.66 4.82 8.77
N THR A 218 23.06 3.79 8.16
CA THR A 218 23.51 3.19 6.91
C THR A 218 22.43 3.40 5.86
N ALA A 219 22.81 3.94 4.70
CA ALA A 219 21.98 4.01 3.51
C ALA A 219 22.58 3.16 2.38
N PHE A 220 21.74 2.62 1.50
CA PHE A 220 22.17 1.83 0.36
C PHE A 220 21.90 2.59 -0.94
N VAL A 221 22.95 2.94 -1.67
CA VAL A 221 22.83 3.70 -2.93
C VAL A 221 22.20 2.81 -4.00
N LEU A 222 21.07 3.25 -4.57
CA LEU A 222 20.23 2.42 -5.44
C LEU A 222 20.92 2.04 -6.76
N GLU A 223 21.67 2.96 -7.36
CA GLU A 223 22.34 2.73 -8.65
C GLU A 223 23.78 2.22 -8.52
N GLY A 224 24.33 2.16 -7.30
CA GLY A 224 25.71 1.76 -7.06
C GLY A 224 25.90 0.43 -6.30
N ASP A 225 24.85 -0.09 -5.66
CA ASP A 225 24.88 -1.30 -4.84
C ASP A 225 25.97 -1.25 -3.74
N TYR A 226 26.12 -0.10 -3.10
CA TYR A 226 27.04 0.08 -1.97
C TYR A 226 26.40 0.84 -0.81
N ALA A 227 26.94 0.60 0.39
CA ALA A 227 26.52 1.26 1.60
C ALA A 227 27.28 2.58 1.81
N ILE A 228 26.59 3.58 2.35
CA ILE A 228 27.15 4.84 2.84
C ILE A 228 26.74 5.06 4.30
N GLU A 229 27.62 5.68 5.07
CA GLU A 229 27.37 6.07 6.45
C GLU A 229 26.76 7.48 6.51
N LEU A 230 25.59 7.60 7.12
CA LEU A 230 24.88 8.85 7.30
C LEU A 230 25.41 9.58 8.53
N SER A 231 25.66 10.88 8.38
CA SER A 231 26.03 11.80 9.46
C SER A 231 24.97 11.89 10.58
N LYS A 232 23.72 11.55 10.28
CA LYS A 232 22.61 11.45 11.24
C LYS A 232 21.74 10.24 10.90
N PRO A 233 21.12 9.57 11.89
CA PRO A 233 20.17 8.50 11.62
C PRO A 233 18.99 8.96 10.75
N ALA A 234 18.52 8.12 9.84
CA ALA A 234 17.38 8.43 8.98
C ALA A 234 16.07 8.55 9.77
N LEU A 235 15.23 9.53 9.42
CA LEU A 235 13.96 9.79 10.09
C LEU A 235 12.83 8.83 9.70
N VAL A 236 12.95 8.22 8.50
CA VAL A 236 11.94 7.34 7.87
C VAL A 236 12.62 6.15 7.20
N THR A 237 11.80 5.15 6.85
CA THR A 237 12.17 4.15 5.84
C THR A 237 11.63 4.63 4.49
N ALA A 238 12.52 5.03 3.59
CA ALA A 238 12.21 5.59 2.27
C ALA A 238 13.46 5.65 1.38
N ASP A 239 13.28 6.02 0.12
CA ASP A 239 14.37 6.47 -0.73
C ASP A 239 14.62 7.96 -0.48
N VAL A 240 15.88 8.35 -0.34
CA VAL A 240 16.31 9.68 0.06
C VAL A 240 17.43 10.18 -0.83
N ASN A 241 17.47 11.49 -1.04
CA ASN A 241 18.62 12.11 -1.67
C ASN A 241 19.69 12.38 -0.60
N VAL A 242 20.92 11.96 -0.87
CA VAL A 242 22.07 12.10 0.03
C VAL A 242 23.20 12.83 -0.67
N ARG A 243 23.90 13.71 0.03
CA ARG A 243 25.14 14.33 -0.45
C ARG A 243 26.34 13.69 0.22
N VAL A 244 27.27 13.17 -0.57
CA VAL A 244 28.52 12.57 -0.09
C VAL A 244 29.43 13.69 0.44
N ASN A 245 29.90 13.55 1.68
CA ASN A 245 30.76 14.53 2.35
C ASN A 245 32.23 14.12 2.32
N ASP A 246 32.50 12.83 2.49
CA ASP A 246 33.86 12.31 2.68
C ASP A 246 33.96 10.88 2.15
N CYS A 247 35.12 10.55 1.60
CA CYS A 247 35.46 9.29 0.97
C CYS A 247 36.91 8.91 1.33
N GLY A 248 37.18 8.69 2.62
CA GLY A 248 38.51 8.24 3.07
C GLY A 248 38.94 6.92 2.41
N GLU A 249 40.23 6.72 2.17
CA GLU A 249 40.78 5.64 1.31
C GLU A 249 40.25 4.23 1.68
N ASP A 250 40.06 3.93 2.98
CA ASP A 250 39.59 2.63 3.48
C ASP A 250 38.24 2.67 4.24
N GLU A 251 37.55 3.81 4.24
CA GLU A 251 36.29 3.98 5.00
C GLU A 251 35.06 3.93 4.09
N THR A 252 33.95 3.44 4.64
CA THR A 252 32.60 3.59 4.08
C THR A 252 32.34 5.08 3.82
N PRO A 253 31.89 5.49 2.62
CA PRO A 253 31.65 6.91 2.32
C PRO A 253 30.67 7.53 3.31
N LYS A 254 30.94 8.75 3.76
CA LYS A 254 30.06 9.49 4.68
C LYS A 254 29.18 10.45 3.91
N ALA A 255 27.91 10.55 4.28
CA ALA A 255 26.94 11.40 3.59
C ALA A 255 25.97 12.12 4.54
N THR A 256 25.27 13.12 4.02
CA THR A 256 24.17 13.82 4.71
C THR A 256 22.92 13.70 3.87
N ILE A 257 21.79 13.33 4.49
CA ILE A 257 20.49 13.37 3.82
C ILE A 257 20.14 14.83 3.50
N ILE A 258 19.85 15.12 2.24
CA ILE A 258 19.46 16.46 1.77
C ILE A 258 17.95 16.58 1.55
N SER A 259 17.26 15.51 1.17
CA SER A 259 15.78 15.47 1.10
C SER A 259 15.25 14.06 1.36
N TYR A 260 13.99 13.99 1.80
CA TYR A 260 13.24 12.74 2.02
C TYR A 260 12.17 12.49 0.95
N ASP A 261 12.21 13.18 -0.19
CA ASP A 261 11.24 13.07 -1.31
C ASP A 261 9.79 12.87 -0.85
N ASP A 262 9.28 13.85 -0.10
CA ASP A 262 7.92 13.90 0.47
C ASP A 262 7.58 12.81 1.51
N ALA A 263 8.51 11.93 1.89
CA ALA A 263 8.30 10.91 2.92
C ALA A 263 8.28 11.49 4.35
N VAL A 264 8.78 12.70 4.54
CA VAL A 264 8.79 13.45 5.81
C VAL A 264 8.02 14.76 5.61
N PRO A 265 7.09 15.12 6.52
CA PRO A 265 6.35 16.38 6.44
C PRO A 265 7.26 17.61 6.70
N GLU A 266 6.86 18.76 6.16
CA GLU A 266 7.55 20.03 6.36
C GLU A 266 7.14 20.70 7.68
N THR A 267 7.98 21.62 8.17
CA THR A 267 7.61 22.45 9.33
C THR A 267 6.42 23.35 8.97
N GLY A 268 5.34 23.25 9.77
CA GLY A 268 4.06 23.92 9.53
C GLY A 268 2.96 22.99 9.00
N ASP A 269 3.31 21.79 8.53
CA ASP A 269 2.32 20.82 8.05
C ASP A 269 1.43 20.31 9.18
N ILE A 270 0.15 20.08 8.85
CA ILE A 270 -0.82 19.46 9.75
C ILE A 270 -1.00 18.01 9.35
N VAL A 271 -0.53 17.08 10.19
CA VAL A 271 -0.58 15.65 9.95
C VAL A 271 -1.55 14.95 10.91
N ALA A 272 -2.32 13.99 10.40
CA ALA A 272 -3.12 13.10 11.24
C ALA A 272 -2.22 12.00 11.82
N VAL A 273 -2.27 11.81 13.14
CA VAL A 273 -1.41 10.88 13.87
C VAL A 273 -2.22 10.07 14.89
N TRP A 274 -1.74 8.88 15.19
CA TRP A 274 -2.19 8.00 16.26
C TRP A 274 -1.22 8.10 17.44
N SER A 275 -1.70 8.56 18.60
CA SER A 275 -0.89 8.56 19.83
C SER A 275 -0.52 7.15 20.27
N ILE A 276 0.64 7.02 20.89
CA ILE A 276 1.01 5.85 21.69
C ILE A 276 0.61 6.15 23.15
N ALA A 277 -0.25 5.30 23.73
CA ALA A 277 -0.78 5.53 25.07
C ALA A 277 0.35 5.51 26.12
N GLY A 278 0.44 6.55 26.94
CA GLY A 278 1.47 6.72 27.96
C GLY A 278 2.81 7.22 27.45
N GLU A 279 2.93 7.60 26.17
CA GLU A 279 4.16 8.12 25.59
C GLU A 279 3.95 9.51 24.98
N ALA A 280 5.02 10.31 24.95
CA ALA A 280 5.07 11.58 24.24
C ALA A 280 5.41 11.37 22.75
N ARG A 281 4.72 10.40 22.12
CA ARG A 281 5.00 9.94 20.76
C ARG A 281 3.71 9.58 20.03
N ALA A 282 3.70 9.78 18.71
CA ALA A 282 2.62 9.39 17.82
C ALA A 282 3.15 8.86 16.48
N GLU A 283 2.35 8.03 15.83
CA GLU A 283 2.62 7.48 14.51
C GLU A 283 1.67 8.13 13.50
N PRO A 284 2.14 8.63 12.35
CA PRO A 284 1.27 9.21 11.34
C PRO A 284 0.29 8.16 10.81
N GLU A 285 -0.92 8.59 10.43
CA GLU A 285 -1.88 7.71 9.76
C GLU A 285 -1.34 7.23 8.40
N ASN A 286 -0.58 8.10 7.72
CA ASN A 286 0.10 7.81 6.46
C ASN A 286 1.59 8.19 6.59
N GLY A 287 2.46 7.19 6.77
CA GLY A 287 3.92 7.39 6.82
C GLY A 287 4.66 6.34 7.65
N THR A 288 5.98 6.31 7.54
CA THR A 288 6.86 5.39 8.30
C THR A 288 7.67 6.10 9.39
N TYR A 289 7.42 7.40 9.64
CA TYR A 289 8.07 8.19 10.69
C TYR A 289 7.37 8.09 12.05
N GLN A 290 7.98 8.71 13.07
CA GLN A 290 7.36 8.93 14.38
C GLN A 290 7.45 10.41 14.75
N VAL A 291 6.34 10.94 15.25
CA VAL A 291 6.24 12.32 15.73
C VAL A 291 6.45 12.35 17.24
N SER A 292 7.43 13.10 17.71
CA SER A 292 7.64 13.41 19.12
C SER A 292 6.69 14.53 19.52
N LEU A 293 5.91 14.31 20.59
CA LEU A 293 4.92 15.25 21.10
C LEU A 293 5.49 16.00 22.31
N HIS A 294 5.00 17.22 22.57
CA HIS A 294 5.39 17.99 23.76
C HIS A 294 4.89 17.40 25.09
N SER A 295 3.88 16.52 25.05
CA SER A 295 3.28 15.91 26.23
C SER A 295 2.89 14.47 25.95
N GLU A 296 2.92 13.63 27.00
CA GLU A 296 2.40 12.27 26.93
C GLU A 296 0.90 12.25 26.64
N MET A 297 0.49 11.29 25.82
CA MET A 297 -0.92 11.10 25.47
C MET A 297 -1.52 9.99 26.33
N PRO A 298 -2.62 10.24 27.05
CA PRO A 298 -3.13 9.30 28.05
C PRO A 298 -3.84 8.09 27.43
N VAL A 299 -4.20 8.17 26.14
CA VAL A 299 -4.86 7.09 25.38
C VAL A 299 -4.32 7.06 23.95
N ARG A 300 -4.49 5.91 23.29
CA ARG A 300 -4.29 5.77 21.85
C ARG A 300 -5.53 6.31 21.12
N THR A 301 -5.37 7.38 20.37
CA THR A 301 -6.43 7.97 19.54
C THR A 301 -5.83 8.69 18.34
N CYS A 302 -6.66 8.92 17.32
CA CYS A 302 -6.28 9.74 16.17
C CYS A 302 -6.56 11.23 16.47
N PHE A 303 -5.62 12.09 16.11
CA PHE A 303 -5.75 13.56 16.20
C PHE A 303 -4.75 14.22 15.25
N THR A 304 -4.84 15.54 15.11
CA THR A 304 -3.97 16.32 14.23
C THR A 304 -2.83 17.00 14.99
N VAL A 305 -1.65 17.01 14.37
CA VAL A 305 -0.43 17.61 14.90
C VAL A 305 0.15 18.55 13.85
N GLU A 306 0.50 19.76 14.28
CA GLU A 306 1.28 20.71 13.51
C GLU A 306 2.77 20.40 13.71
N ILE A 307 3.48 20.07 12.64
CA ILE A 307 4.91 19.76 12.68
C ILE A 307 5.69 21.03 12.99
N THR A 308 6.50 21.00 14.04
CA THR A 308 7.28 22.14 14.52
C THR A 308 8.78 22.03 14.23
N ASN A 309 9.27 20.82 13.95
CA ASN A 309 10.66 20.53 13.63
C ASN A 309 10.73 19.22 12.83
N CYS A 310 11.59 19.16 11.81
CA CYS A 310 11.84 17.96 11.01
C CYS A 310 13.33 17.76 10.66
N GLU A 311 14.26 18.46 11.33
CA GLU A 311 15.70 18.36 11.02
C GLU A 311 16.34 17.11 11.61
N ASP A 312 16.29 16.95 12.94
CA ASP A 312 16.94 15.85 13.68
C ASP A 312 15.95 14.79 14.18
N LYS A 313 14.71 15.22 14.35
CA LYS A 313 13.57 14.43 14.78
C LYS A 313 12.32 15.16 14.30
N ILE A 314 11.28 14.39 14.03
CA ILE A 314 9.99 14.97 13.68
C ILE A 314 9.28 15.29 14.99
N GLU A 315 9.15 16.57 15.30
CA GLU A 315 8.44 17.06 16.47
C GLU A 315 7.17 17.77 16.04
N GLY A 316 6.14 17.67 16.87
CA GLY A 316 4.92 18.38 16.60
C GLY A 316 4.15 18.80 17.85
N LYS A 317 3.39 19.86 17.66
CA LYS A 317 2.45 20.42 18.62
C LYS A 317 1.04 19.94 18.27
N THR A 318 0.27 19.55 19.26
CA THR A 318 -1.14 19.21 19.05
C THR A 318 -1.89 20.39 18.43
N ALA A 319 -2.45 20.17 17.24
CA ALA A 319 -3.17 21.17 16.47
C ALA A 319 -4.61 20.68 16.31
N GLY A 320 -5.48 21.12 17.21
CA GLY A 320 -6.83 20.55 17.34
C GLY A 320 -6.85 19.40 18.34
N ILE A 321 -7.35 19.70 19.54
CA ILE A 321 -7.42 18.74 20.65
C ILE A 321 -8.46 17.64 20.38
N GLY A 322 -9.29 17.80 19.33
CA GLY A 322 -10.16 16.77 18.76
C GLY A 322 -11.00 16.04 19.80
N ASP A 323 -11.10 14.72 19.68
CA ASP A 323 -11.74 13.83 20.65
C ASP A 323 -10.77 13.30 21.72
N LEU A 324 -9.73 14.07 22.10
CA LEU A 324 -8.85 13.65 23.19
C LEU A 324 -9.59 13.71 24.53
N PRO A 325 -9.37 12.74 25.44
CA PRO A 325 -9.98 12.73 26.78
C PRO A 325 -9.26 13.70 27.72
N ILE A 326 -9.24 14.98 27.36
CA ILE A 326 -8.66 16.06 28.17
C ILE A 326 -9.80 16.78 28.87
N SER A 327 -9.61 17.09 30.16
CA SER A 327 -10.62 17.79 30.97
C SER A 327 -11.10 19.08 30.29
N GLY A 328 -12.42 19.27 30.25
CA GLY A 328 -13.11 20.38 29.59
C GLY A 328 -13.36 20.19 28.08
N ASN A 329 -12.82 19.12 27.47
CA ASN A 329 -13.04 18.86 26.05
C ASN A 329 -14.41 18.21 25.80
N GLN A 330 -15.01 18.49 24.64
CA GLN A 330 -16.29 17.90 24.22
C GLN A 330 -16.06 16.83 23.16
N ILE A 331 -16.67 15.66 23.35
CA ILE A 331 -16.51 14.50 22.46
C ILE A 331 -17.86 13.94 22.03
N LYS A 332 -17.88 13.25 20.87
CA LYS A 332 -19.03 12.42 20.49
C LYS A 332 -18.87 11.01 21.02
N ALA A 333 -19.90 10.48 21.68
CA ALA A 333 -19.88 9.13 22.21
C ALA A 333 -21.22 8.41 22.04
N LYS A 334 -21.12 7.11 21.78
CA LYS A 334 -22.25 6.20 21.77
C LYS A 334 -22.63 5.83 23.20
N ILE A 335 -23.89 6.09 23.55
CA ILE A 335 -24.49 5.81 24.86
C ILE A 335 -25.61 4.78 24.74
N GLU A 336 -25.81 4.00 25.80
CA GLU A 336 -26.94 3.09 25.95
C GLU A 336 -27.80 3.48 27.15
N LYS A 337 -29.11 3.49 26.98
CA LYS A 337 -30.07 3.82 28.03
C LYS A 337 -29.85 2.96 29.27
N GLY A 338 -29.68 3.61 30.42
CA GLY A 338 -29.48 2.96 31.71
C GLY A 338 -28.03 2.56 31.97
N SER A 339 -27.12 2.72 31.00
CA SER A 339 -25.69 2.47 31.16
C SER A 339 -24.99 3.69 31.78
N THR A 340 -24.02 3.44 32.64
CA THR A 340 -23.02 4.43 33.10
C THR A 340 -21.74 4.38 32.27
N ARG A 341 -21.75 3.66 31.15
CA ARG A 341 -20.63 3.52 30.22
C ARG A 341 -21.04 4.04 28.84
N ALA A 342 -20.14 4.76 28.21
CA ALA A 342 -20.22 5.23 26.85
C ALA A 342 -18.91 4.91 26.11
N VAL A 343 -18.94 4.94 24.78
CA VAL A 343 -17.76 4.71 23.94
C VAL A 343 -17.59 5.90 23.00
N ALA A 344 -16.45 6.59 23.07
CA ALA A 344 -16.14 7.71 22.17
C ALA A 344 -16.09 7.23 20.71
N GLU A 345 -16.68 7.98 19.77
CA GLU A 345 -16.77 7.55 18.36
C GLU A 345 -15.40 7.51 17.67
N ASN A 346 -14.58 8.56 17.83
CA ASN A 346 -13.31 8.71 17.12
C ASN A 346 -12.08 8.17 17.86
N GLY A 347 -12.20 7.88 19.16
CA GLY A 347 -11.11 7.30 19.95
C GLY A 347 -11.36 5.87 20.43
N LYS A 348 -12.61 5.38 20.32
CA LYS A 348 -13.06 4.06 20.81
C LYS A 348 -12.69 3.77 22.28
N TYR A 349 -12.39 4.78 23.08
CA TYR A 349 -12.09 4.63 24.49
C TYR A 349 -13.38 4.69 25.33
N ASN A 350 -13.33 4.07 26.51
CA ASN A 350 -14.46 3.99 27.41
C ASN A 350 -14.61 5.30 28.19
N VAL A 351 -15.85 5.74 28.33
CA VAL A 351 -16.21 6.93 29.10
C VAL A 351 -17.17 6.52 30.21
N LEU A 352 -16.83 6.86 31.44
CA LEU A 352 -17.65 6.63 32.63
C LEU A 352 -18.53 7.85 32.88
N LEU A 353 -19.84 7.60 32.93
CA LEU A 353 -20.84 8.62 33.22
C LEU A 353 -21.18 8.60 34.71
N PRO A 354 -21.24 9.76 35.39
CA PRO A 354 -21.62 9.84 36.80
C PRO A 354 -23.10 9.51 37.04
N SER A 355 -23.91 9.42 35.98
CA SER A 355 -25.31 9.03 36.03
C SER A 355 -25.68 8.19 34.81
N PRO A 356 -26.59 7.20 34.93
CA PRO A 356 -27.05 6.40 33.81
C PRO A 356 -27.62 7.26 32.68
N ALA A 357 -27.26 6.96 31.43
CA ALA A 357 -27.80 7.65 30.26
C ALA A 357 -29.33 7.48 30.16
N LEU A 358 -30.03 8.56 29.79
CA LEU A 358 -31.50 8.59 29.72
C LEU A 358 -32.05 8.04 28.39
N ALA A 359 -31.21 7.99 27.36
CA ALA A 359 -31.50 7.55 26.00
C ALA A 359 -30.34 6.72 25.44
N SER A 360 -30.59 5.98 24.37
CA SER A 360 -29.55 5.32 23.56
C SER A 360 -29.34 6.08 22.25
N GLY A 361 -28.08 6.25 21.82
CA GLY A 361 -27.70 6.93 20.58
C GLY A 361 -26.31 7.57 20.66
N VAL A 362 -26.02 8.58 19.83
CA VAL A 362 -24.80 9.40 19.91
C VAL A 362 -25.12 10.69 20.66
N ALA A 363 -24.31 11.02 21.65
CA ALA A 363 -24.45 12.21 22.48
C ALA A 363 -23.12 12.96 22.58
N THR A 364 -23.21 14.24 22.94
CA THR A 364 -22.03 15.06 23.25
C THR A 364 -21.73 14.93 24.74
N LEU A 365 -20.53 14.45 25.06
CA LEU A 365 -20.00 14.36 26.43
C LEU A 365 -18.97 15.45 26.65
N GLU A 366 -18.91 16.02 27.85
CA GLU A 366 -17.82 16.90 28.29
C GLU A 366 -16.98 16.16 29.32
N ILE A 367 -15.68 16.06 29.05
CA ILE A 367 -14.73 15.30 29.88
C ILE A 367 -14.49 16.03 31.20
N ASP A 368 -14.76 15.35 32.31
CA ASP A 368 -14.55 15.91 33.65
C ASP A 368 -13.09 15.74 34.08
N SER A 369 -12.50 14.56 33.83
CA SER A 369 -11.15 14.23 34.28
C SER A 369 -10.35 13.42 33.26
N PRO A 370 -9.02 13.60 33.21
CA PRO A 370 -8.17 12.80 32.34
C PRO A 370 -8.25 11.30 32.69
N PRO A 371 -7.89 10.40 31.76
CA PRO A 371 -8.11 8.96 31.90
C PRO A 371 -7.44 8.37 33.14
N ARG A 372 -8.16 7.45 33.80
CA ARG A 372 -7.62 6.51 34.80
C ARG A 372 -8.00 5.09 34.39
N ASN A 373 -7.02 4.21 34.22
CA ASN A 373 -7.22 2.79 33.90
C ASN A 373 -8.13 2.58 32.66
N ASP A 374 -7.74 3.12 31.50
CA ASP A 374 -8.44 2.98 30.20
C ASP A 374 -9.85 3.60 30.10
N SER A 375 -10.22 4.43 31.08
CA SER A 375 -11.49 5.14 31.07
C SER A 375 -11.36 6.57 31.56
N THR A 376 -12.17 7.47 31.01
CA THR A 376 -12.26 8.87 31.43
C THR A 376 -13.65 9.15 32.00
N GLU A 377 -13.75 10.02 32.99
CA GLU A 377 -15.05 10.46 33.50
C GLU A 377 -15.55 11.64 32.68
N ALA A 378 -16.83 11.61 32.31
CA ALA A 378 -17.46 12.68 31.57
C ALA A 378 -18.95 12.77 31.93
N HIS A 379 -19.54 13.95 31.74
CA HIS A 379 -20.97 14.14 31.84
C HIS A 379 -21.60 14.39 30.46
N ILE A 380 -22.89 14.07 30.31
CA ILE A 380 -23.61 14.33 29.06
C ILE A 380 -23.91 15.83 28.98
N ALA A 381 -23.22 16.53 28.10
CA ALA A 381 -23.46 17.94 27.81
C ALA A 381 -24.73 18.13 26.97
N SER A 382 -24.97 17.22 26.00
CA SER A 382 -26.15 17.25 25.13
C SER A 382 -26.50 15.85 24.63
N TYR A 383 -27.81 15.58 24.49
CA TYR A 383 -28.35 14.37 23.87
C TYR A 383 -28.54 14.49 22.35
N ASP A 384 -28.15 15.61 21.74
CA ASP A 384 -28.10 15.83 20.28
C ASP A 384 -29.39 15.43 19.54
N GLY A 385 -30.54 15.78 20.13
CA GLY A 385 -31.86 15.48 19.56
C GLY A 385 -32.44 14.11 19.94
N LEU A 386 -31.70 13.23 20.63
CA LEU A 386 -32.25 11.97 21.15
C LEU A 386 -33.34 12.18 22.22
N ILE A 387 -33.28 13.31 22.92
CA ILE A 387 -34.28 13.74 23.90
C ILE A 387 -34.80 15.12 23.44
N PRO A 388 -36.12 15.31 23.32
CA PRO A 388 -36.70 16.60 22.98
C PRO A 388 -36.50 17.62 24.10
N SER A 389 -36.68 18.90 23.79
CA SER A 389 -36.46 20.00 24.72
C SER A 389 -37.60 20.13 25.74
N VAL A 390 -37.33 20.79 26.85
CA VAL A 390 -38.38 21.19 27.79
C VAL A 390 -39.37 22.13 27.08
N GLY A 391 -40.67 21.81 27.15
CA GLY A 391 -41.72 22.51 26.42
C GLY A 391 -42.24 21.75 25.20
N ASP A 392 -41.44 20.86 24.63
CA ASP A 392 -41.84 20.05 23.48
C ASP A 392 -42.94 19.07 23.86
N THR A 393 -43.76 18.72 22.87
CA THR A 393 -44.83 17.72 23.00
C THR A 393 -44.49 16.51 22.17
N VAL A 394 -44.47 15.33 22.79
CA VAL A 394 -44.16 14.07 22.11
C VAL A 394 -45.32 13.09 22.19
N LEU A 395 -45.48 12.31 21.13
CA LEU A 395 -46.40 11.19 21.10
C LEU A 395 -45.76 9.99 21.82
N ALA A 396 -46.47 9.40 22.77
CA ALA A 396 -45.97 8.31 23.59
C ALA A 396 -47.03 7.25 23.86
N HIS A 397 -46.61 6.00 24.01
CA HIS A 397 -47.42 4.90 24.50
C HIS A 397 -47.37 4.85 26.03
N SER A 398 -48.53 5.01 26.67
CA SER A 398 -48.69 4.84 28.10
C SER A 398 -49.01 3.39 28.48
N LYS A 399 -48.78 3.04 29.74
CA LYS A 399 -49.19 1.75 30.30
C LYS A 399 -50.30 1.97 31.31
N SER A 400 -51.40 1.20 31.19
CA SER A 400 -52.54 1.28 32.12
C SER A 400 -52.07 1.16 33.57
N GLY A 401 -52.58 2.07 34.40
CA GLY A 401 -52.29 2.14 35.84
C GLY A 401 -50.86 2.58 36.19
N LYS A 402 -50.05 3.05 35.24
CA LYS A 402 -48.67 3.48 35.49
C LYS A 402 -48.47 4.97 35.17
N SER A 403 -47.48 5.56 35.84
CA SER A 403 -47.00 6.93 35.62
C SER A 403 -45.78 6.94 34.69
N ILE A 404 -45.73 6.02 33.73
CA ILE A 404 -44.65 5.92 32.75
C ILE A 404 -45.20 5.85 31.33
N ALA A 405 -44.51 6.48 30.39
CA ALA A 405 -44.77 6.35 28.97
C ALA A 405 -43.48 6.16 28.18
N LYS A 406 -43.56 5.48 27.04
CA LYS A 406 -42.48 5.32 26.07
C LYS A 406 -42.82 6.13 24.82
N PRO A 407 -41.98 7.08 24.39
CA PRO A 407 -42.17 7.80 23.13
C PRO A 407 -42.33 6.83 21.95
N VAL A 408 -43.09 7.22 20.92
CA VAL A 408 -43.23 6.41 19.70
C VAL A 408 -41.91 6.33 18.94
N ASP A 409 -41.21 7.47 18.80
CA ASP A 409 -39.97 7.60 18.03
C ASP A 409 -38.73 7.83 18.91
N GLY A 410 -38.70 7.26 20.12
CA GLY A 410 -37.62 7.54 21.08
C GLY A 410 -37.21 6.34 21.93
N THR A 411 -35.94 6.33 22.34
CA THR A 411 -35.36 5.27 23.17
C THR A 411 -35.50 5.54 24.67
N TYR A 412 -35.94 6.73 25.08
CA TYR A 412 -36.04 7.14 26.49
C TYR A 412 -37.36 6.75 27.18
N THR A 413 -37.48 7.00 28.48
CA THR A 413 -38.71 6.79 29.25
C THR A 413 -39.18 8.11 29.85
N LEU A 414 -40.47 8.40 29.76
CA LEU A 414 -41.12 9.55 30.37
C LEU A 414 -41.77 9.15 31.69
N ASN A 415 -41.48 9.91 32.76
CA ASN A 415 -42.23 9.87 34.01
C ASN A 415 -43.37 10.89 33.96
N LEU A 416 -44.60 10.42 34.09
CA LEU A 416 -45.79 11.24 34.00
C LEU A 416 -46.17 11.78 35.39
N LYS A 417 -46.60 13.04 35.47
CA LYS A 417 -47.14 13.61 36.74
C LYS A 417 -48.41 12.91 37.24
N LYS A 418 -49.16 12.28 36.34
CA LYS A 418 -50.40 11.54 36.63
C LYS A 418 -50.31 10.16 36.00
N THR A 419 -50.91 9.17 36.64
CA THR A 419 -51.07 7.83 36.05
C THR A 419 -52.06 7.89 34.90
N THR A 420 -51.79 7.14 33.83
CA THR A 420 -52.77 6.91 32.77
C THR A 420 -53.64 5.75 33.17
N PRO A 421 -54.96 5.94 33.31
CA PRO A 421 -55.78 4.88 33.88
C PRO A 421 -56.01 3.79 32.80
N ILE A 422 -56.10 4.16 31.52
CA ILE A 422 -56.03 3.27 30.34
C ILE A 422 -54.69 3.46 29.61
N GLY A 423 -54.08 2.36 29.16
CA GLY A 423 -52.86 2.40 28.34
C GLY A 423 -53.21 2.69 26.89
N THR A 424 -52.73 3.81 26.35
CA THR A 424 -53.05 4.27 24.99
C THR A 424 -51.92 5.15 24.44
N ARG A 425 -52.07 5.62 23.20
CA ARG A 425 -51.26 6.71 22.64
C ARG A 425 -51.70 8.04 23.25
N ILE A 426 -50.77 8.74 23.89
CA ILE A 426 -50.98 10.03 24.54
C ILE A 426 -50.00 11.06 23.99
N LYS A 427 -50.34 12.35 24.06
CA LYS A 427 -49.35 13.42 23.86
C LYS A 427 -48.87 13.93 25.22
N VAL A 428 -47.55 13.98 25.39
CA VAL A 428 -46.90 14.37 26.63
C VAL A 428 -46.04 15.60 26.38
N LYS A 429 -46.32 16.69 27.11
CA LYS A 429 -45.45 17.86 27.13
C LYS A 429 -44.32 17.64 28.14
N ILE A 430 -43.07 17.79 27.71
CA ILE A 430 -41.90 17.67 28.58
C ILE A 430 -41.83 18.89 29.50
N ILE A 431 -41.73 18.64 30.80
CA ILE A 431 -41.68 19.70 31.83
C ILE A 431 -40.28 19.86 32.40
N ASN A 432 -39.56 18.76 32.56
CA ASN A 432 -38.25 18.79 33.19
C ASN A 432 -37.41 17.61 32.71
N ILE A 433 -36.16 17.88 32.33
CA ILE A 433 -35.14 16.89 32.01
C ILE A 433 -34.06 17.02 33.08
N SER A 434 -33.91 15.97 33.89
CA SER A 434 -32.85 15.87 34.90
C SER A 434 -31.94 14.70 34.54
N ASN A 435 -30.73 14.67 35.07
CA ASN A 435 -29.77 13.57 34.88
C ASN A 435 -30.28 12.16 35.26
N LYS A 436 -31.42 12.05 35.96
CA LYS A 436 -32.02 10.75 36.36
C LYS A 436 -33.32 10.42 35.64
N ARG A 437 -34.04 11.42 35.12
CA ARG A 437 -35.39 11.24 34.60
C ARG A 437 -35.85 12.39 33.73
N ILE A 438 -36.68 12.06 32.74
CA ILE A 438 -37.45 12.99 31.95
C ILE A 438 -38.88 12.97 32.49
N ASN A 439 -39.39 14.13 32.91
CA ASN A 439 -40.73 14.27 33.45
C ASN A 439 -41.63 15.01 32.46
N GLY A 440 -42.85 14.53 32.30
CA GLY A 440 -43.84 15.15 31.44
C GLY A 440 -45.23 15.20 32.05
N THR A 441 -46.08 16.05 31.47
CA THR A 441 -47.52 16.06 31.73
C THR A 441 -48.26 15.68 30.46
N ILE A 442 -49.28 14.84 30.63
CA ILE A 442 -50.22 14.49 29.57
C ILE A 442 -50.99 15.75 29.19
N VAL A 443 -50.88 16.17 27.94
CA VAL A 443 -51.65 17.29 27.38
C VAL A 443 -52.82 16.81 26.51
N ASP A 444 -52.77 15.56 26.06
CA ASP A 444 -53.80 14.89 25.27
C ASP A 444 -53.83 13.41 25.71
N GLN A 445 -54.98 12.92 26.19
CA GLN A 445 -55.14 11.51 26.60
C GLN A 445 -55.31 10.57 25.41
N GLY A 446 -55.33 11.09 24.19
CA GLY A 446 -55.67 10.34 22.99
C GLY A 446 -57.17 10.04 22.93
N GLU A 447 -57.57 9.39 21.84
CA GLU A 447 -58.95 8.97 21.63
C GLU A 447 -59.21 7.68 22.41
N ILE A 448 -59.73 7.83 23.62
CA ILE A 448 -60.33 6.73 24.38
C ILE A 448 -61.80 6.65 23.92
N PRO A 449 -62.27 5.49 23.44
CA PRO A 449 -63.63 5.37 22.95
C PRO A 449 -64.64 5.50 24.10
N ASN A 450 -65.82 6.03 23.79
CA ASN A 450 -66.93 6.13 24.72
C ASN A 450 -67.79 4.87 24.68
N GLU A 451 -68.64 4.70 25.69
CA GLU A 451 -69.70 3.69 25.65
C GLU A 451 -70.58 3.88 24.40
N GLY A 452 -70.83 2.78 23.69
CA GLY A 452 -71.59 2.76 22.44
C GLY A 452 -70.73 2.84 21.17
N ASP A 453 -69.49 3.34 21.26
CA ASP A 453 -68.60 3.47 20.11
C ASP A 453 -68.25 2.13 19.49
N ARG A 454 -67.92 2.14 18.19
CA ARG A 454 -67.45 0.96 17.46
C ARG A 454 -66.00 1.16 17.07
N VAL A 455 -65.13 0.28 17.55
CA VAL A 455 -63.69 0.36 17.34
C VAL A 455 -63.18 -0.88 16.65
N ARG A 456 -62.23 -0.68 15.72
CA ARG A 456 -61.51 -1.79 15.10
C ARG A 456 -60.38 -2.24 16.02
N ALA A 457 -60.35 -3.53 16.32
CA ALA A 457 -59.36 -4.13 17.19
C ALA A 457 -58.98 -5.52 16.71
N ASP A 458 -57.75 -5.93 16.99
CA ASP A 458 -57.27 -7.27 16.65
C ASP A 458 -57.53 -8.21 17.83
N VAL A 459 -58.09 -9.38 17.54
CA VAL A 459 -58.36 -10.44 18.50
C VAL A 459 -57.56 -11.69 18.16
N SER A 460 -57.25 -12.48 19.18
CA SER A 460 -56.69 -13.82 19.00
C SER A 460 -57.73 -14.87 19.35
N TYR A 461 -57.66 -16.03 18.69
CA TYR A 461 -58.55 -17.16 18.94
C TYR A 461 -58.58 -17.56 20.43
N LYS A 462 -59.80 -17.76 20.97
CA LYS A 462 -60.05 -18.11 22.38
C LYS A 462 -59.49 -17.11 23.39
N LYS A 463 -59.30 -15.83 23.00
CA LYS A 463 -58.98 -14.75 23.94
C LYS A 463 -60.22 -13.92 24.23
N ASN A 464 -60.38 -13.54 25.49
CA ASN A 464 -61.41 -12.64 25.99
C ASN A 464 -60.93 -11.18 26.00
N TYR A 465 -60.03 -10.81 25.08
CA TYR A 465 -59.61 -9.42 24.91
C TYR A 465 -59.25 -9.13 23.46
N ALA A 466 -59.41 -7.87 23.07
CA ALA A 466 -58.98 -7.30 21.79
C ALA A 466 -57.95 -6.19 22.03
N LYS A 467 -57.08 -5.94 21.05
CA LYS A 467 -56.12 -4.82 21.07
C LYS A 467 -56.48 -3.84 19.97
N SER A 468 -56.82 -2.61 20.32
CA SER A 468 -57.11 -1.56 19.33
C SER A 468 -55.86 -1.15 18.56
N LYS A 469 -56.05 -0.53 17.38
CA LYS A 469 -54.94 0.10 16.63
C LYS A 469 -54.24 1.20 17.41
N ASP A 470 -54.95 1.88 18.30
CA ASP A 470 -54.41 2.93 19.17
C ASP A 470 -53.70 2.38 20.42
N GLY A 471 -53.71 1.06 20.59
CA GLY A 471 -52.88 0.33 21.54
C GLY A 471 -53.55 0.00 22.87
N TYR A 472 -54.81 0.40 23.09
CA TYR A 472 -55.56 0.04 24.29
C TYR A 472 -56.17 -1.37 24.18
N ARG A 473 -56.31 -2.02 25.34
CA ARG A 473 -56.92 -3.34 25.49
C ARG A 473 -58.42 -3.18 25.77
N ILE A 474 -59.23 -3.97 25.08
CA ILE A 474 -60.67 -4.08 25.31
C ILE A 474 -60.94 -5.49 25.82
N ASP A 475 -61.46 -5.63 27.04
CA ASP A 475 -61.91 -6.90 27.56
C ASP A 475 -63.26 -7.27 26.93
N LEU A 476 -63.33 -8.48 26.38
CA LEU A 476 -64.47 -8.97 25.64
C LEU A 476 -65.34 -9.85 26.54
N ASP A 477 -66.66 -9.69 26.48
CA ASP A 477 -67.55 -10.53 27.29
C ASP A 477 -67.60 -11.99 26.86
N LYS A 478 -67.24 -12.27 25.61
CA LYS A 478 -67.10 -13.63 25.10
C LYS A 478 -65.70 -13.79 24.51
N GLU A 479 -65.18 -15.00 24.58
CA GLU A 479 -63.96 -15.36 23.88
C GLU A 479 -64.16 -15.19 22.37
N SER A 480 -63.11 -14.72 21.67
CA SER A 480 -63.15 -14.64 20.23
C SER A 480 -63.18 -16.04 19.59
N ILE A 481 -64.10 -16.25 18.64
CA ILE A 481 -64.21 -17.50 17.88
C ILE A 481 -63.17 -17.64 16.78
N MET A 482 -62.42 -16.57 16.44
CA MET A 482 -61.31 -16.60 15.47
C MET A 482 -60.23 -15.55 15.79
N ALA A 483 -59.05 -15.68 15.16
CA ALA A 483 -58.05 -14.61 15.15
C ALA A 483 -58.26 -13.72 13.92
N ASP A 484 -58.60 -12.45 14.13
CA ASP A 484 -58.92 -11.50 13.05
C ASP A 484 -58.91 -10.05 13.55
N THR A 485 -59.03 -9.10 12.63
CA THR A 485 -59.50 -7.75 12.95
C THR A 485 -61.03 -7.77 13.07
N VAL A 486 -61.54 -7.24 14.17
CA VAL A 486 -62.97 -7.21 14.51
C VAL A 486 -63.44 -5.79 14.77
N THR A 487 -64.74 -5.57 14.58
CA THR A 487 -65.42 -4.38 15.09
C THR A 487 -66.03 -4.69 16.45
N VAL A 488 -65.48 -4.06 17.50
CA VAL A 488 -65.94 -4.18 18.88
C VAL A 488 -66.82 -2.98 19.22
N ARG A 489 -68.03 -3.23 19.71
CA ARG A 489 -68.87 -2.18 20.31
C ARG A 489 -68.51 -2.06 21.78
N ILE A 490 -68.09 -0.87 22.19
CA ILE A 490 -67.76 -0.57 23.58
C ILE A 490 -69.05 -0.55 24.39
N ARG A 491 -69.04 -1.27 25.50
CA ARG A 491 -70.17 -1.36 26.43
C ARG A 491 -69.95 -0.58 27.70
N GLU A 492 -68.73 -0.53 28.18
CA GLU A 492 -68.41 0.16 29.41
C GLU A 492 -66.96 0.61 29.37
N VAL A 493 -66.71 1.84 29.77
CA VAL A 493 -65.35 2.35 30.00
C VAL A 493 -65.26 2.67 31.48
N THR A 494 -64.69 1.75 32.24
CA THR A 494 -64.29 2.01 33.61
C THR A 494 -62.97 2.78 33.56
N GLY A 495 -62.69 3.62 34.56
CA GLY A 495 -61.46 4.43 34.56
C GLY A 495 -60.20 3.63 34.18
N ALA A 496 -60.10 2.35 34.55
CA ALA A 496 -58.94 1.50 34.27
C ALA A 496 -59.08 0.54 33.07
N SER A 497 -60.30 0.18 32.66
CA SER A 497 -60.56 -0.90 31.70
C SER A 497 -61.69 -0.56 30.74
N ILE A 498 -61.56 -1.01 29.50
CA ILE A 498 -62.59 -0.89 28.46
C ILE A 498 -63.19 -2.27 28.24
N TYR A 499 -64.52 -2.38 28.27
CA TYR A 499 -65.27 -3.60 28.03
C TYR A 499 -66.08 -3.50 26.74
N GLY A 500 -66.20 -4.59 25.98
CA GLY A 500 -66.91 -4.55 24.69
C GLY A 500 -67.44 -5.90 24.20
N SER A 501 -68.35 -5.83 23.23
CA SER A 501 -68.81 -6.99 22.46
C SER A 501 -68.20 -6.96 21.07
N ILE A 502 -67.73 -8.10 20.57
CA ILE A 502 -67.53 -8.25 19.13
C ILE A 502 -68.90 -8.14 18.46
N THR A 503 -69.03 -7.23 17.50
CA THR A 503 -70.26 -7.06 16.70
C THR A 503 -70.11 -7.55 15.28
N MET A 504 -68.88 -7.57 14.77
CA MET A 504 -68.57 -8.02 13.41
C MET A 504 -67.14 -8.53 13.36
N TYR A 505 -66.95 -9.63 12.64
CA TYR A 505 -65.65 -10.12 12.21
C TYR A 505 -65.45 -9.70 10.76
N ASP A 506 -64.31 -9.10 10.42
CA ASP A 506 -64.07 -8.59 9.07
C ASP A 506 -63.98 -9.74 8.04
N SER A 507 -63.73 -10.97 8.48
CA SER A 507 -63.29 -12.05 7.62
C SER A 507 -63.84 -13.43 7.99
N LEU A 508 -65.00 -13.46 8.68
CA LEU A 508 -65.72 -14.67 9.06
C LEU A 508 -66.29 -15.38 7.81
N PRO A 509 -66.19 -16.71 7.70
CA PRO A 509 -66.83 -17.43 6.60
C PRO A 509 -68.36 -17.32 6.72
N GLU A 510 -69.07 -17.43 5.60
CA GLU A 510 -70.52 -17.47 5.54
C GLU A 510 -71.04 -18.91 5.43
N ALA A 511 -72.32 -19.13 5.78
CA ALA A 511 -72.95 -20.42 5.56
C ALA A 511 -72.98 -20.74 4.05
N GLY A 512 -72.44 -21.91 3.67
CA GLY A 512 -72.23 -22.33 2.29
C GLY A 512 -70.76 -22.28 1.85
N ASP A 513 -69.91 -21.51 2.54
CA ASP A 513 -68.48 -21.43 2.21
C ASP A 513 -67.77 -22.77 2.44
N THR A 514 -66.80 -23.08 1.57
CA THR A 514 -65.93 -24.25 1.76
C THR A 514 -64.55 -23.79 2.23
N VAL A 515 -64.08 -24.33 3.35
CA VAL A 515 -62.80 -23.96 3.96
C VAL A 515 -61.91 -25.16 4.20
N ASN A 516 -60.60 -24.97 4.02
CA ASN A 516 -59.62 -26.02 4.26
C ASN A 516 -59.27 -26.08 5.76
N ALA A 517 -59.61 -27.19 6.41
CA ALA A 517 -59.43 -27.38 7.83
C ALA A 517 -58.87 -28.76 8.19
N VAL A 518 -58.14 -28.83 9.29
CA VAL A 518 -57.62 -30.09 9.83
C VAL A 518 -58.67 -30.71 10.74
N VAL A 519 -59.28 -31.80 10.30
CA VAL A 519 -60.29 -32.55 11.05
C VAL A 519 -59.64 -33.37 12.15
N LYS A 520 -60.22 -33.28 13.35
CA LYS A 520 -59.89 -34.06 14.55
C LYS A 520 -61.12 -34.91 14.92
N PRO A 521 -61.27 -36.12 14.35
CA PRO A 521 -62.44 -36.99 14.52
C PRO A 521 -62.85 -37.18 15.98
N GLU A 522 -61.87 -37.46 16.84
CA GLU A 522 -62.06 -37.77 18.26
C GLU A 522 -62.71 -36.62 19.05
N LYS A 523 -62.59 -35.39 18.55
CA LYS A 523 -63.13 -34.19 19.18
C LYS A 523 -64.36 -33.65 18.48
N GLN A 524 -64.75 -34.24 17.34
CA GLN A 524 -65.82 -33.74 16.47
C GLN A 524 -65.63 -32.26 16.07
N ILE A 525 -64.38 -31.88 15.78
CA ILE A 525 -64.00 -30.52 15.34
C ILE A 525 -63.06 -30.55 14.14
N ALA A 526 -62.98 -29.44 13.42
CA ALA A 526 -61.94 -29.14 12.45
C ALA A 526 -61.32 -27.77 12.72
N GLU A 527 -60.01 -27.62 12.50
CA GLU A 527 -59.29 -26.35 12.70
C GLU A 527 -58.92 -25.73 11.35
N ALA A 528 -59.49 -24.56 11.05
CA ALA A 528 -59.24 -23.85 9.80
C ALA A 528 -57.79 -23.35 9.74
N THR A 529 -57.09 -23.70 8.66
CA THR A 529 -55.64 -23.47 8.53
C THR A 529 -55.29 -22.01 8.24
N ALA A 530 -56.12 -21.29 7.48
CA ALA A 530 -55.82 -19.93 7.03
C ALA A 530 -56.04 -18.84 8.11
N LYS A 531 -57.09 -18.95 8.92
CA LYS A 531 -57.50 -17.90 9.89
C LYS A 531 -57.67 -18.40 11.34
N ARG A 532 -57.19 -19.61 11.64
CA ARG A 532 -57.14 -20.22 12.99
C ARG A 532 -58.46 -20.08 13.77
N TYR A 533 -59.49 -20.81 13.33
CA TYR A 533 -60.74 -20.97 14.05
C TYR A 533 -61.18 -22.43 14.07
N GLU A 534 -62.02 -22.77 15.04
CA GLU A 534 -62.56 -24.12 15.23
C GLU A 534 -63.95 -24.22 14.62
N ILE A 535 -64.17 -25.30 13.88
CA ILE A 535 -65.42 -25.64 13.22
C ILE A 535 -65.94 -26.91 13.91
N HIS A 536 -67.12 -26.83 14.51
CA HIS A 536 -67.79 -28.00 15.08
C HIS A 536 -68.45 -28.80 13.96
N LEU A 537 -68.14 -30.09 13.88
CA LEU A 537 -68.68 -30.93 12.83
C LEU A 537 -70.07 -31.44 13.22
N GLU A 538 -71.05 -31.27 12.33
CA GLU A 538 -72.44 -31.67 12.60
C GLU A 538 -72.58 -33.18 12.79
N GLU A 539 -71.85 -33.95 11.97
CA GLU A 539 -71.82 -35.40 12.01
C GLU A 539 -70.45 -35.91 12.46
N GLN A 540 -70.45 -37.05 13.16
CA GLN A 540 -69.23 -37.77 13.47
C GLN A 540 -68.61 -38.29 12.16
N THR A 541 -67.32 -38.03 11.95
CA THR A 541 -66.60 -38.42 10.75
C THR A 541 -65.36 -39.21 11.11
N ASP A 542 -65.08 -40.28 10.37
CA ASP A 542 -63.83 -41.06 10.51
C ASP A 542 -62.64 -40.39 9.78
N SER A 543 -62.89 -39.29 9.06
CA SER A 543 -61.89 -38.63 8.24
C SER A 543 -60.97 -37.77 9.10
N SER A 544 -59.68 -38.08 9.15
CA SER A 544 -58.68 -37.27 9.86
C SER A 544 -57.82 -36.45 8.88
N GLY A 545 -57.17 -35.40 9.39
CA GLY A 545 -56.25 -34.59 8.59
C GLY A 545 -56.95 -33.50 7.78
N MET A 546 -56.29 -33.01 6.73
CA MET A 546 -56.75 -31.85 5.96
C MET A 546 -57.95 -32.21 5.07
N ASN A 547 -59.09 -31.56 5.28
CA ASN A 547 -60.32 -31.78 4.51
C ASN A 547 -60.96 -30.46 4.11
N ASP A 548 -61.80 -30.50 3.09
CA ASP A 548 -62.67 -29.38 2.73
C ASP A 548 -63.95 -29.46 3.57
N ILE A 549 -64.19 -28.45 4.39
CA ILE A 549 -65.35 -28.33 5.28
C ILE A 549 -66.28 -27.27 4.74
N LYS A 550 -67.52 -27.65 4.44
CA LYS A 550 -68.56 -26.69 4.09
C LYS A 550 -69.19 -26.15 5.37
N ILE A 551 -69.16 -24.84 5.53
CA ILE A 551 -69.76 -24.16 6.68
C ILE A 551 -71.27 -24.24 6.55
N THR A 552 -71.94 -24.73 7.58
CA THR A 552 -73.39 -24.92 7.62
C THR A 552 -74.07 -23.81 8.41
N SER A 553 -73.45 -23.35 9.50
CA SER A 553 -73.96 -22.25 10.31
C SER A 553 -72.82 -21.47 10.98
N VAL A 554 -73.07 -20.19 11.25
CA VAL A 554 -72.13 -19.29 11.92
C VAL A 554 -72.87 -18.49 12.98
N GLY A 555 -72.52 -18.72 14.25
CA GLY A 555 -73.08 -18.01 15.40
C GLY A 555 -72.07 -17.89 16.52
N ASP A 556 -72.43 -18.28 17.74
CA ASP A 556 -71.49 -18.39 18.87
C ASP A 556 -70.39 -19.45 18.64
N LYS A 557 -70.60 -20.32 17.65
CA LYS A 557 -69.66 -21.32 17.13
C LYS A 557 -69.81 -21.38 15.61
N ILE A 558 -68.78 -21.85 14.92
CA ILE A 558 -68.84 -22.15 13.49
C ILE A 558 -69.15 -23.64 13.36
N GLN A 559 -70.18 -24.00 12.60
CA GLN A 559 -70.55 -25.38 12.31
C GLN A 559 -70.27 -25.71 10.85
N GLY A 560 -69.97 -26.98 10.56
CA GLY A 560 -69.77 -27.42 9.19
C GLY A 560 -69.84 -28.93 9.00
N GLU A 561 -69.86 -29.33 7.74
CA GLU A 561 -69.87 -30.71 7.27
C GLU A 561 -68.65 -31.00 6.38
N VAL A 562 -68.13 -32.23 6.44
CA VAL A 562 -67.01 -32.63 5.58
C VAL A 562 -67.55 -32.94 4.19
N VAL A 563 -67.24 -32.12 3.19
CA VAL A 563 -67.76 -32.30 1.81
C VAL A 563 -66.77 -32.97 0.86
N ASN A 564 -65.46 -32.88 1.12
CA ASN A 564 -64.46 -33.54 0.30
C ASN A 564 -63.38 -34.18 1.16
N LYS A 565 -63.37 -35.52 1.19
CA LYS A 565 -62.41 -36.33 1.94
C LYS A 565 -61.12 -36.42 1.12
N LYS A 566 -60.13 -35.59 1.43
CA LYS A 566 -58.80 -35.74 0.82
C LYS A 566 -58.16 -36.97 1.47
N SER A 567 -57.87 -37.98 0.66
CA SER A 567 -57.28 -39.23 1.13
C SER A 567 -56.02 -38.95 1.95
N SER A 568 -55.89 -39.64 3.08
CA SER A 568 -54.86 -39.46 4.10
C SER A 568 -53.46 -39.85 3.61
N GLY A 569 -52.90 -39.08 2.69
CA GLY A 569 -51.48 -39.15 2.36
C GLY A 569 -50.67 -38.50 3.47
N ASN A 570 -50.39 -39.22 4.55
CA ASN A 570 -49.36 -38.98 5.58
C ASN A 570 -48.85 -37.52 5.72
N ALA A 571 -49.75 -36.55 5.84
CA ALA A 571 -49.39 -35.16 5.98
C ALA A 571 -49.05 -34.91 7.45
N LYS A 572 -47.75 -34.91 7.76
CA LYS A 572 -47.24 -34.41 9.04
C LYS A 572 -47.84 -33.02 9.29
N ASN A 573 -48.42 -32.84 10.47
CA ASN A 573 -49.12 -31.67 10.94
C ASN A 573 -48.31 -30.37 10.71
N PRO A 574 -48.69 -29.48 9.77
CA PRO A 574 -47.93 -28.26 9.47
C PRO A 574 -47.89 -27.26 10.64
N LEU A 575 -48.78 -27.42 11.63
CA LEU A 575 -48.83 -26.62 12.84
C LEU A 575 -47.68 -26.92 13.82
N ASP A 576 -47.07 -28.10 13.75
CA ASP A 576 -45.94 -28.46 14.64
C ASP A 576 -44.61 -27.84 14.20
N GLN A 577 -44.45 -27.46 12.91
CA GLN A 577 -43.24 -26.77 12.45
C GLN A 577 -43.24 -25.25 12.74
N LYS A 578 -44.40 -24.59 12.75
CA LYS A 578 -44.48 -23.13 12.96
C LYS A 578 -44.42 -22.70 14.44
N ASN A 579 -44.63 -23.61 15.37
CA ASN A 579 -44.46 -23.33 16.80
C ASN A 579 -42.99 -23.43 17.26
N LEU A 580 -42.08 -24.02 16.46
CA LEU A 580 -40.64 -23.93 16.74
C LEU A 580 -40.05 -22.55 16.38
N ASP A 581 -40.56 -21.88 15.34
CA ASP A 581 -40.00 -20.58 14.91
C ASP A 581 -40.43 -19.40 15.79
N ASN A 582 -41.56 -19.49 16.49
CA ASN A 582 -42.02 -18.43 17.40
C ASN A 582 -41.48 -18.57 18.84
N ASP A 583 -40.96 -19.73 19.23
CA ASP A 583 -40.38 -19.94 20.57
C ASP A 583 -38.87 -19.62 20.63
N ILE A 584 -38.22 -19.40 19.47
CA ILE A 584 -36.81 -18.96 19.41
C ILE A 584 -36.67 -17.44 19.60
N VAL A 585 -37.73 -16.64 19.41
CA VAL A 585 -37.69 -15.17 19.62
C VAL A 585 -37.96 -14.77 21.08
N SER A 586 -38.40 -15.69 21.95
CA SER A 586 -38.75 -15.39 23.35
C SER A 586 -37.70 -15.83 24.39
N ARG A 587 -36.65 -16.54 23.99
CA ARG A 587 -35.51 -16.94 24.86
C ARG A 587 -34.19 -16.38 24.37
N GLY A 588 -34.08 -15.05 24.44
CA GLY A 588 -32.83 -14.34 24.19
C GLY A 588 -32.81 -13.01 24.92
N TYR A 589 -32.88 -13.02 26.25
CA TYR A 589 -32.33 -11.99 27.13
C TYR A 589 -32.19 -12.57 28.55
N ARG A 590 -30.99 -13.09 28.81
CA ARG A 590 -30.32 -12.95 30.11
C ARG A 590 -29.03 -12.18 29.85
#